data_AF-A0A7C1WG19-F1
#
_entry.id   AF-A0A7C1WG19-F1
#
_cell.length_a   1.000
_cell.length_b   1.000
_cell.length_c   1.000
_cell.angle_alpha   90.00
_cell.angle_beta   90.00
_cell.angle_gamma   90.00
#
_symmetry.space_group_name_H-M   'P 1'
#
loop_
_entity.id
_entity.type
_entity.pdbx_description
1 polymer ?
#
loop_
_entity_poly.entity_id
_entity_poly.type
_entity_poly.pdbx_seq_one_letter_code
_entity_poly.pdbx_strand_id
1 'polypeptide(L)'
;PEGGRVLPPRRHPPIRPPAPRGLLTRKGRHVSPVDPIGEAAGAPVLPTTRLRCGTSSFSAKSWVGPFYPPGTKPADFLSVYGTHFDAVEVDATYYAVPSARTVLGWESKVEEGFALCAKFPRSIVHCGEGPTPDPAAVLVPDAVQAPTDAFLKVMDLLGAKCGPLVLQFP
;
A
#
# COMPACT_ATOMS: atom_id res chain seq x y z
N PRO A 1 34.07 21.84 48.95
CA PRO A 1 32.88 21.68 48.07
C PRO A 1 33.30 21.62 46.59
N GLU A 2 33.08 20.58 45.80
CA GLU A 2 32.61 19.20 45.95
C GLU A 2 33.16 18.48 44.70
N GLY A 3 33.69 17.27 44.87
CA GLY A 3 34.17 16.44 43.76
C GLY A 3 33.00 15.71 43.10
N GLY A 4 32.65 16.10 41.87
CA GLY A 4 31.63 15.42 41.09
C GLY A 4 32.16 14.11 40.48
N ARG A 5 31.66 12.96 40.96
CA ARG A 5 31.89 11.65 40.33
C ARG A 5 31.09 11.55 39.03
N VAL A 6 31.79 11.36 37.91
CA VAL A 6 31.17 10.93 36.65
C VAL A 6 30.83 9.45 36.74
N LEU A 7 29.56 9.09 36.61
CA LEU A 7 29.12 7.69 36.53
C LEU A 7 29.40 7.14 35.12
N PRO A 8 29.93 5.91 34.98
CA PRO A 8 30.11 5.30 33.67
C PRO A 8 28.77 4.93 33.02
N PRO A 9 28.71 4.82 31.67
CA PRO A 9 27.49 4.46 30.96
C PRO A 9 27.00 3.07 31.37
N ARG A 10 25.68 2.94 31.61
CA ARG A 10 25.04 1.67 31.91
C ARG A 10 25.12 0.75 30.69
N ARG A 11 25.82 -0.37 30.83
CA ARG A 11 25.75 -1.46 29.84
C ARG A 11 24.40 -2.15 29.98
N HIS A 12 23.57 -2.08 28.94
CA HIS A 12 22.38 -2.92 28.85
C HIS A 12 22.82 -4.38 28.65
N PRO A 13 22.24 -5.34 29.38
CA PRO A 13 22.49 -6.76 29.11
C PRO A 13 21.97 -7.11 27.71
N PRO A 14 22.57 -8.11 27.02
CA PRO A 14 22.04 -8.59 25.75
C PRO A 14 20.61 -9.09 25.96
N ILE A 15 19.69 -8.63 25.11
CA ILE A 15 18.32 -9.13 25.08
C ILE A 15 18.39 -10.59 24.64
N ARG A 16 18.12 -11.52 25.58
CA ARG A 16 17.91 -12.92 25.23
C ARG A 16 16.63 -13.04 24.40
N PRO A 17 16.61 -13.82 23.32
CA PRO A 17 15.35 -14.16 22.66
C PRO A 17 14.44 -14.85 23.69
N PRO A 18 13.13 -14.58 23.68
CA PRO A 18 12.21 -15.31 24.53
C PRO A 18 12.31 -16.80 24.22
N ALA A 19 12.38 -17.63 25.26
CA ALA A 19 12.24 -19.07 25.11
C ALA A 19 10.93 -19.38 24.36
N PRO A 20 10.88 -20.42 23.50
CA PRO A 20 9.64 -20.81 22.86
C PRO A 20 8.60 -21.03 23.94
N ARG A 21 7.55 -20.21 23.93
CA ARG A 21 6.44 -20.34 24.87
C ARG A 21 5.83 -21.71 24.62
N GLY A 22 6.08 -22.63 25.54
CA GLY A 22 5.34 -23.87 25.63
C GLY A 22 3.86 -23.55 25.61
N LEU A 23 3.12 -24.28 24.77
CA LEU A 23 1.69 -24.14 24.59
C LEU A 23 1.01 -24.40 25.93
N LEU A 24 0.74 -23.35 26.70
CA LEU A 24 -0.16 -23.40 27.84
C LEU A 24 -1.55 -23.66 27.27
N THR A 25 -1.95 -24.93 27.28
CA THR A 25 -3.30 -25.37 26.92
C THR A 25 -4.28 -24.74 27.91
N ARG A 26 -4.89 -23.63 27.50
CA ARG A 26 -5.97 -23.00 28.23
C ARG A 26 -7.18 -23.92 28.11
N LYS A 27 -7.59 -24.53 29.23
CA LYS A 27 -8.85 -25.27 29.35
C LYS A 27 -10.01 -24.42 28.78
N GLY A 28 -10.78 -25.02 27.87
CA GLY A 28 -12.21 -24.77 27.77
C GLY A 28 -12.67 -23.58 26.92
N ARG A 29 -12.42 -23.64 25.61
CA ARG A 29 -13.46 -23.43 24.58
C ARG A 29 -12.98 -24.08 23.30
N HIS A 30 -13.56 -25.22 22.96
CA HIS A 30 -13.42 -25.83 21.65
C HIS A 30 -14.14 -24.90 20.68
N VAL A 31 -13.38 -24.03 20.00
CA VAL A 31 -13.87 -23.48 18.73
C VAL A 31 -13.65 -24.60 17.73
N SER A 32 -14.74 -25.23 17.33
CA SER A 32 -14.69 -26.16 16.19
C SER A 32 -14.02 -25.44 15.02
N PRO A 33 -13.26 -26.15 14.17
CA PRO A 33 -12.94 -25.60 12.85
C PRO A 33 -14.25 -25.08 12.27
N VAL A 34 -14.26 -23.82 11.84
CA VAL A 34 -15.36 -23.37 10.99
C VAL A 34 -15.38 -24.33 9.81
N ASP A 35 -16.47 -25.09 9.68
CA ASP A 35 -16.64 -25.96 8.53
C ASP A 35 -16.42 -25.10 7.28
N PRO A 36 -15.66 -25.58 6.27
CA PRO A 36 -15.71 -24.93 4.96
C PRO A 36 -17.19 -24.85 4.60
N ILE A 37 -17.63 -23.64 4.27
CA ILE A 37 -18.98 -23.34 3.78
C ILE A 37 -19.38 -24.49 2.87
N GLY A 38 -20.35 -25.29 3.32
CA GLY A 38 -20.61 -26.60 2.74
C GLY A 38 -20.73 -26.50 1.23
N GLU A 39 -19.96 -27.32 0.52
CA GLU A 39 -20.08 -27.47 -0.92
C GLU A 39 -21.44 -28.12 -1.18
N ALA A 40 -22.47 -27.29 -1.31
CA ALA A 40 -23.80 -27.74 -1.68
C ALA A 40 -23.67 -28.36 -3.08
N ALA A 41 -23.83 -29.68 -3.16
CA ALA A 41 -23.86 -30.41 -4.42
C ALA A 41 -24.92 -29.77 -5.34
N GLY A 42 -24.47 -29.03 -6.36
CA GLY A 42 -25.32 -28.31 -7.30
C GLY A 42 -25.29 -26.77 -7.22
N ALA A 43 -24.47 -26.17 -6.34
CA ALA A 43 -24.20 -24.74 -6.43
C ALA A 43 -23.45 -24.45 -7.74
N PRO A 44 -23.84 -23.42 -8.52
CA PRO A 44 -23.08 -23.03 -9.70
C PRO A 44 -21.64 -22.75 -9.26
N VAL A 45 -20.66 -23.36 -9.95
CA VAL A 45 -19.26 -22.96 -9.83
C VAL A 45 -19.21 -21.50 -10.26
N LEU A 46 -19.26 -20.60 -9.29
CA LEU A 46 -19.08 -19.17 -9.56
C LEU A 46 -17.69 -19.06 -10.18
N PRO A 47 -17.53 -18.31 -11.28
CA PRO A 47 -16.21 -18.09 -11.85
C PRO A 47 -15.30 -17.64 -10.72
N THR A 48 -14.12 -18.25 -10.62
CA THR A 48 -13.15 -17.98 -9.56
C THR A 48 -12.64 -16.56 -9.72
N THR A 49 -13.38 -15.58 -9.19
CA THR A 49 -13.00 -14.18 -9.22
C THR A 49 -11.77 -14.03 -8.34
N ARG A 50 -10.67 -13.55 -8.94
CA ARG A 50 -9.44 -13.30 -8.20
C ARG A 50 -9.63 -12.07 -7.32
N LEU A 51 -9.80 -12.27 -6.02
CA LEU A 51 -9.80 -11.21 -5.01
C LEU A 51 -8.35 -10.75 -4.79
N ARG A 52 -8.12 -9.43 -4.82
CA ARG A 52 -6.84 -8.79 -4.51
C ARG A 52 -6.98 -7.90 -3.29
N CYS A 53 -5.95 -7.85 -2.46
CA CYS A 53 -5.97 -7.10 -1.21
C CYS A 53 -4.77 -6.14 -1.15
N GLY A 54 -5.01 -4.95 -0.61
CA GLY A 54 -4.01 -3.89 -0.52
C GLY A 54 -4.49 -2.71 0.32
N THR A 55 -3.72 -1.63 0.26
CA THR A 55 -3.94 -0.35 0.97
C THR A 55 -3.87 0.82 -0.01
N SER A 56 -4.29 2.01 0.41
CA SER A 56 -4.21 3.22 -0.42
C SER A 56 -2.82 3.87 -0.48
N SER A 57 -1.83 3.25 0.17
CA SER A 57 -0.45 3.72 0.19
C SER A 57 0.49 2.61 0.62
N PHE A 58 1.77 2.76 0.29
CA PHE A 58 2.90 1.98 0.81
C PHE A 58 3.97 2.88 1.45
N SER A 59 3.82 4.20 1.45
CA SER A 59 4.93 5.13 1.75
C SER A 59 5.00 5.62 3.20
N ALA A 60 4.14 5.12 4.09
CA ALA A 60 4.03 5.61 5.46
C ALA A 60 5.24 5.19 6.32
N LYS A 61 6.05 6.17 6.76
CA LYS A 61 7.21 5.92 7.64
C LYS A 61 6.83 5.31 8.98
N SER A 62 5.62 5.59 9.48
CA SER A 62 5.09 5.01 10.72
C SER A 62 4.90 3.49 10.65
N TRP A 63 4.95 2.91 9.46
CA TRP A 63 4.86 1.46 9.26
C TRP A 63 6.20 0.76 9.54
N VAL A 64 7.32 1.48 9.69
CA VAL A 64 8.60 0.90 10.11
C VAL A 64 8.54 0.46 11.56
N GLY A 65 8.69 -0.85 11.78
CA GLY A 65 8.49 -1.52 13.07
C GLY A 65 7.19 -2.33 13.07
N PRO A 66 6.00 -1.72 12.94
CA PRO A 66 4.73 -2.44 12.93
C PRO A 66 4.50 -3.35 11.72
N PHE A 67 4.97 -2.94 10.54
CA PHE A 67 4.75 -3.67 9.28
C PHE A 67 6.06 -3.89 8.52
N TYR A 68 6.83 -2.83 8.26
CA TYR A 68 8.16 -2.95 7.67
C TYR A 68 9.20 -3.34 8.72
N PRO A 69 10.20 -4.16 8.40
CA PRO A 69 11.31 -4.46 9.30
C PRO A 69 11.98 -3.18 9.83
N PRO A 70 12.44 -3.17 11.10
CA PRO A 70 13.16 -2.03 11.65
C PRO A 70 14.35 -1.62 10.77
N GLY A 71 14.46 -0.33 10.47
CA GLY A 71 15.53 0.21 9.61
C GLY A 71 15.28 0.14 8.10
N THR A 72 14.12 -0.37 7.66
CA THR A 72 13.73 -0.33 6.24
C THR A 72 13.76 1.11 5.72
N LYS A 73 14.45 1.34 4.61
CA LYS A 73 14.55 2.67 4.00
C LYS A 73 13.33 2.94 3.13
N PRO A 74 12.89 4.21 2.98
CA PRO A 74 11.74 4.54 2.13
C PRO A 74 11.84 4.05 0.68
N ALA A 75 13.04 3.95 0.14
CA ALA A 75 13.28 3.42 -1.20
C ALA A 75 12.85 1.95 -1.34
N ASP A 76 12.87 1.19 -0.24
CA ASP A 76 12.61 -0.25 -0.22
C ASP A 76 11.16 -0.58 0.20
N PHE A 77 10.37 0.42 0.62
CA PHE A 77 9.01 0.20 1.13
C PHE A 77 8.12 -0.55 0.16
N LEU A 78 8.11 -0.18 -1.12
CA LEU A 78 7.27 -0.86 -2.12
C LEU A 78 7.70 -2.31 -2.35
N SER A 79 9.01 -2.57 -2.34
CA SER A 79 9.53 -3.94 -2.50
C SER A 79 9.15 -4.82 -1.31
N VAL A 80 9.25 -4.31 -0.09
CA VAL A 80 8.80 -5.04 1.11
C VAL A 80 7.28 -5.19 1.10
N TYR A 81 6.53 -4.14 0.73
CA TYR A 81 5.07 -4.19 0.64
C TYR A 81 4.59 -5.28 -0.33
N GLY A 82 5.24 -5.39 -1.50
CA GLY A 82 4.90 -6.36 -2.54
C GLY A 82 5.13 -7.82 -2.16
N THR A 83 5.78 -8.13 -1.02
CA THR A 83 5.88 -9.50 -0.51
C THR A 83 4.69 -9.91 0.36
N HIS A 84 3.86 -8.96 0.78
CA HIS A 84 2.72 -9.17 1.67
C HIS A 84 1.36 -9.01 0.97
N PHE A 85 1.28 -8.13 -0.02
CA PHE A 85 0.06 -7.82 -0.77
C PHE A 85 0.31 -7.97 -2.27
N ASP A 86 -0.78 -8.08 -3.04
CA ASP A 86 -0.73 -8.24 -4.49
C ASP A 86 -1.32 -7.04 -5.25
N ALA A 87 -1.74 -6.00 -4.53
CA ALA A 87 -2.19 -4.73 -5.09
C ALA A 87 -1.90 -3.57 -4.13
N VAL A 88 -1.79 -2.36 -4.67
CA VAL A 88 -1.78 -1.12 -3.89
C VAL A 88 -2.40 0.01 -4.69
N GLU A 89 -3.20 0.86 -4.04
CA GLU A 89 -3.56 2.16 -4.62
C GLU A 89 -2.42 3.15 -4.40
N VAL A 90 -2.03 3.87 -5.45
CA VAL A 90 -0.96 4.85 -5.40
C VAL A 90 -1.59 6.24 -5.28
N ASP A 91 -1.88 6.66 -4.05
CA ASP A 91 -2.48 7.98 -3.77
C ASP A 91 -1.55 9.16 -4.10
N ALA A 92 -0.24 8.95 -4.18
CA ALA A 92 0.73 10.03 -4.43
C ALA A 92 0.50 10.76 -5.76
N THR A 93 -0.08 10.07 -6.76
CA THR A 93 -0.39 10.64 -8.07
C THR A 93 -1.56 11.63 -8.03
N TYR A 94 -2.37 11.62 -6.97
CA TYR A 94 -3.40 12.62 -6.76
C TYR A 94 -2.83 14.05 -6.69
N TYR A 95 -1.63 14.20 -6.13
CA TYR A 95 -1.02 15.52 -5.93
C TYR A 95 -0.24 16.01 -7.15
N ALA A 96 0.25 15.10 -7.99
CA ALA A 96 0.98 15.44 -9.21
C ALA A 96 1.10 14.24 -10.15
N VAL A 97 1.16 14.51 -11.45
CA VAL A 97 1.59 13.49 -12.43
C VAL A 97 3.04 13.09 -12.11
N PRO A 98 3.33 11.80 -11.86
CA PRO A 98 4.69 11.36 -11.54
C PRO A 98 5.60 11.42 -12.77
N SER A 99 6.91 11.44 -12.53
CA SER A 99 7.88 11.29 -13.62
C SER A 99 7.92 9.85 -14.15
N ALA A 100 8.31 9.68 -15.41
CA ALA A 100 8.55 8.35 -16.00
C ALA A 100 9.53 7.50 -15.16
N ARG A 101 10.60 8.13 -14.64
CA ARG A 101 11.58 7.47 -13.76
C ARG A 101 10.93 6.94 -12.48
N THR A 102 10.01 7.71 -11.90
CA THR A 102 9.28 7.29 -10.70
C THR A 102 8.45 6.04 -10.98
N VAL A 103 7.71 6.04 -12.08
CA VAL A 103 6.79 4.95 -12.44
C VAL A 103 7.53 3.67 -12.83
N LEU A 104 8.59 3.77 -13.63
CA LEU A 104 9.50 2.64 -13.90
C LEU A 104 10.16 2.11 -12.62
N GLY A 105 10.45 3.01 -11.68
CA GLY A 105 10.94 2.65 -10.36
C GLY A 105 9.91 1.95 -9.47
N TRP A 106 8.60 2.11 -9.72
CA TRP A 106 7.56 1.34 -9.05
C TRP A 106 7.37 -0.02 -9.70
N GLU A 107 7.25 -0.04 -11.02
CA GLU A 107 7.12 -1.26 -11.83
C GLU A 107 8.21 -2.28 -11.48
N SER A 108 9.47 -1.84 -11.45
CA SER A 108 10.62 -2.71 -11.17
C SER A 108 10.73 -3.23 -9.75
N LYS A 109 9.95 -2.70 -8.80
CA LYS A 109 10.02 -3.07 -7.37
C LYS A 109 9.05 -4.17 -6.96
N VAL A 110 8.11 -4.52 -7.82
CA VAL A 110 7.07 -5.50 -7.53
C VAL A 110 7.11 -6.62 -8.57
N GLU A 111 6.69 -7.81 -8.16
CA GLU A 111 6.69 -9.00 -9.01
C GLU A 111 5.59 -8.95 -10.09
N GLU A 112 5.73 -9.83 -11.09
CA GLU A 112 4.65 -10.04 -12.07
C GLU A 112 3.34 -10.40 -11.38
N GLY A 113 2.23 -9.87 -11.90
CA GLY A 113 0.92 -10.09 -11.34
C GLY A 113 0.58 -9.20 -10.14
N PHE A 114 1.47 -8.33 -9.67
CA PHE A 114 1.13 -7.25 -8.74
C PHE A 114 0.37 -6.12 -9.46
N ALA A 115 -0.65 -5.54 -8.83
CA ALA A 115 -1.45 -4.45 -9.40
C ALA A 115 -1.13 -3.09 -8.76
N LEU A 116 -0.58 -2.17 -9.54
CA LEU A 116 -0.37 -0.76 -9.16
C LEU A 116 -1.58 0.05 -9.64
N CYS A 117 -2.46 0.41 -8.71
CA CYS A 117 -3.72 1.11 -8.98
C CYS A 117 -3.54 2.61 -8.78
N ALA A 118 -3.08 3.35 -9.78
CA ALA A 118 -2.79 4.77 -9.62
C ALA A 118 -4.05 5.64 -9.61
N LYS A 119 -4.05 6.66 -8.76
CA LYS A 119 -5.15 7.62 -8.65
C LYS A 119 -5.02 8.73 -9.66
N PHE A 120 -6.12 9.17 -10.23
CA PHE A 120 -6.09 10.33 -11.10
C PHE A 120 -5.67 11.60 -10.33
N PRO A 121 -4.80 12.43 -10.92
CA PRO A 121 -4.43 13.73 -10.38
C PRO A 121 -5.64 14.62 -10.04
N ARG A 122 -5.52 15.39 -8.96
CA ARG A 122 -6.47 16.40 -8.50
C ARG A 122 -6.83 17.39 -9.60
N SER A 123 -5.86 17.77 -10.44
CA SER A 123 -6.08 18.67 -11.58
C SER A 123 -7.10 18.15 -12.59
N ILE A 124 -7.39 16.85 -12.61
CA ILE A 124 -8.35 16.20 -13.51
C ILE A 124 -9.69 15.94 -12.81
N VAL A 125 -9.67 15.44 -11.57
CA VAL A 125 -10.91 15.02 -10.86
C VAL A 125 -11.50 16.08 -9.93
N HIS A 126 -10.73 17.15 -9.67
CA HIS A 126 -11.12 18.28 -8.81
C HIS A 126 -11.03 19.63 -9.55
N CYS A 127 -10.28 19.70 -10.65
CA CYS A 127 -10.14 20.87 -11.51
C CYS A 127 -9.81 22.18 -10.76
N GLY A 128 -8.92 22.09 -9.76
CA GLY A 128 -8.46 23.25 -9.01
C GLY A 128 -7.66 22.89 -7.76
N GLU A 129 -6.92 23.87 -7.23
CA GLU A 129 -6.12 23.76 -6.01
C GLU A 129 -6.89 24.19 -4.75
N GLY A 130 -8.06 24.81 -4.93
CA GLY A 130 -8.93 25.29 -3.83
C GLY A 130 -9.66 24.14 -3.11
N PRO A 131 -10.27 24.41 -1.93
CA PRO A 131 -10.91 23.37 -1.11
C PRO A 131 -12.17 22.76 -1.74
N THR A 132 -12.73 23.41 -2.75
CA THR A 132 -13.93 22.98 -3.46
C THR A 132 -13.57 22.64 -4.91
N PRO A 133 -14.06 21.52 -5.46
CA PRO A 133 -13.92 21.22 -6.87
C PRO A 133 -14.67 22.23 -7.75
N ASP A 134 -14.24 22.39 -9.00
CA ASP A 134 -15.06 23.07 -10.02
C ASP A 134 -15.92 22.05 -10.77
N PRO A 135 -17.21 21.89 -10.44
CA PRO A 135 -18.08 20.89 -11.07
C PRO A 135 -18.32 21.17 -12.56
N ALA A 136 -18.09 22.39 -13.04
CA ALA A 136 -18.23 22.73 -14.45
C ALA A 136 -17.01 22.32 -15.28
N ALA A 137 -15.90 21.95 -14.65
CA ALA A 137 -14.65 21.57 -15.31
C ALA A 137 -14.27 20.09 -15.11
N VAL A 138 -14.78 19.43 -14.06
CA VAL A 138 -14.50 18.01 -13.78
C VAL A 138 -14.89 17.14 -14.97
N LEU A 139 -13.90 16.45 -15.52
CA LEU A 139 -14.04 15.58 -16.70
C LEU A 139 -14.59 16.27 -17.96
N VAL A 140 -14.50 17.60 -18.06
CA VAL A 140 -14.76 18.31 -19.32
C VAL A 140 -13.51 18.19 -20.21
N PRO A 141 -13.60 17.56 -21.41
CA PRO A 141 -12.43 17.26 -22.21
C PRO A 141 -11.51 18.46 -22.43
N ASP A 142 -12.05 19.62 -22.83
CA ASP A 142 -11.24 20.82 -23.08
C ASP A 142 -10.47 21.32 -21.84
N ALA A 143 -10.99 21.06 -20.63
CA ALA A 143 -10.35 21.43 -19.38
C ALA A 143 -9.31 20.41 -18.89
N VAL A 144 -9.49 19.11 -19.17
CA VAL A 144 -8.69 18.05 -18.55
C VAL A 144 -7.96 17.11 -19.52
N GLN A 145 -8.13 17.25 -20.84
CA GLN A 145 -7.56 16.32 -21.83
C GLN A 145 -6.04 16.28 -21.73
N ALA A 146 -5.36 17.43 -21.80
CA ALA A 146 -3.90 17.48 -21.77
C ALA A 146 -3.28 16.86 -20.50
N PRO A 147 -3.72 17.17 -19.27
CA PRO A 147 -3.21 16.50 -18.08
C PRO A 147 -3.61 15.02 -18.01
N THR A 148 -4.79 14.64 -18.52
CA THR A 148 -5.21 13.23 -18.63
C THR A 148 -4.26 12.45 -19.54
N ASP A 149 -3.97 12.95 -20.74
CA ASP A 149 -3.07 12.29 -21.70
C ASP A 149 -1.65 12.17 -21.13
N ALA A 150 -1.15 13.21 -20.46
CA ALA A 150 0.15 13.17 -19.80
C ALA A 150 0.19 12.10 -18.69
N PHE A 151 -0.86 12.00 -17.88
CA PHE A 151 -0.97 10.99 -16.83
C PHE A 151 -1.03 9.58 -17.41
N LEU A 152 -1.94 9.33 -18.35
CA LEU A 152 -2.13 8.02 -18.99
C LEU A 152 -0.85 7.56 -19.69
N LYS A 153 -0.17 8.45 -20.42
CA LYS A 153 1.11 8.14 -21.08
C LYS A 153 2.18 7.66 -20.10
N VAL A 154 2.22 8.23 -18.90
CA VAL A 154 3.19 7.79 -17.89
C VAL A 154 2.73 6.50 -17.21
N MET A 155 1.43 6.33 -16.95
CA MET A 155 0.90 5.08 -16.37
C MET A 155 1.04 3.88 -17.29
N ASP A 156 1.04 4.08 -18.60
CA ASP A 156 1.28 3.03 -19.61
C ASP A 156 2.64 2.32 -19.40
N LEU A 157 3.62 3.01 -18.79
CA LEU A 157 4.91 2.43 -18.42
C LEU A 157 4.83 1.31 -17.37
N LEU A 158 3.70 1.17 -16.68
CA LEU A 158 3.46 0.06 -15.74
C LEU A 158 3.18 -1.28 -16.46
N GLY A 159 2.84 -1.24 -17.75
CA GLY A 159 2.54 -2.43 -18.55
C GLY A 159 1.52 -3.34 -17.88
N ALA A 160 1.83 -4.65 -17.79
CA ALA A 160 0.95 -5.66 -17.19
C ALA A 160 0.68 -5.45 -15.68
N LYS A 161 1.48 -4.62 -14.99
CA LYS A 161 1.29 -4.26 -13.58
C LYS A 161 0.38 -3.04 -13.40
N CYS A 162 -0.08 -2.40 -14.49
CA CYS A 162 -1.07 -1.35 -14.43
C CYS A 162 -2.41 -1.94 -13.95
N GLY A 163 -2.76 -1.64 -12.70
CA GLY A 163 -4.06 -1.99 -12.14
C GLY A 163 -5.15 -1.03 -12.59
N PRO A 164 -6.38 -1.17 -12.06
CA PRO A 164 -7.42 -0.17 -12.24
C PRO A 164 -6.93 1.23 -11.85
N LEU A 165 -7.18 2.22 -12.70
CA LEU A 165 -6.94 3.61 -12.36
C LEU A 165 -8.15 4.17 -11.61
N VAL A 166 -7.90 4.90 -10.53
CA VAL A 166 -8.96 5.34 -9.61
C VAL A 166 -9.37 6.77 -9.89
N LEU A 167 -10.64 6.98 -10.21
CA LEU A 167 -11.28 8.29 -10.21
C LEU A 167 -12.12 8.41 -8.94
N GLN A 168 -11.68 9.26 -8.02
CA GLN A 168 -12.44 9.58 -6.82
C GLN A 168 -13.03 10.99 -6.97
N PHE A 169 -14.36 11.07 -6.97
CA PHE A 169 -15.09 12.33 -6.90
C PHE A 169 -15.34 12.73 -5.43
N PRO A 170 -15.47 14.03 -5.14
CA PRO A 170 -15.83 14.53 -3.81
C PRO A 170 -17.23 14.12 -3.34
#